data_AF-A0A953G8B7-F1
#
_entry.id   AF-A0A953G8B7-F1
#
_cell.length_a   1.000
_cell.length_b   1.000
_cell.length_c   1.000
_cell.angle_alpha   90.00
_cell.angle_beta   90.00
_cell.angle_gamma   90.00
#
_symmetry.space_group_name_H-M   'P 1'
#
loop_
_entity.id
_entity.type
_entity.pdbx_description
1 polymer ?
#
loop_
_entity_poly.entity_id
_entity_poly.type
_entity_poly.pdbx_seq_one_letter_code
_entity_poly.pdbx_strand_id
1 'polypeptide(L)'
;MFSLPNLLTLINLSSGLVGTYAVFSGQPKTGAICILIGLIADLFDGYLARLLKKEGPFGVQLDSFADTVTFGILPATFVLL
;
A
#
# COMPACT_ATOMS: atom_id res chain seq x y z
N MET A 1 18.57 5.06 2.19
CA MET A 1 17.77 3.93 2.70
C MET A 1 16.38 4.41 3.10
N PHE A 2 16.25 5.45 3.93
CA PHE A 2 14.99 6.19 4.09
C PHE A 2 14.91 7.33 3.08
N SER A 3 13.93 7.25 2.18
CA SER A 3 13.58 8.26 1.20
C SER A 3 12.09 8.57 1.37
N LEU A 4 11.67 9.79 1.01
CA LEU A 4 10.26 10.16 1.09
C LEU A 4 9.33 9.19 0.32
N PRO A 5 9.71 8.68 -0.88
CA PRO A 5 8.97 7.61 -1.56
C PRO A 5 8.81 6.35 -0.70
N ASN A 6 9.90 5.83 -0.12
CA ASN A 6 9.83 4.60 0.67
C ASN A 6 8.93 4.73 1.92
N LEU A 7 8.79 5.94 2.48
CA LEU A 7 7.88 6.19 3.59
C LEU A 7 6.41 6.10 3.14
N LEU A 8 6.10 6.62 1.96
CA LEU A 8 4.78 6.53 1.35
C LEU A 8 4.45 5.08 0.96
N THR A 9 5.42 4.32 0.44
CA THR A 9 5.26 2.89 0.19
C THR A 9 4.97 2.12 1.48
N LEU A 10 5.59 2.52 2.59
CA LEU A 10 5.31 1.93 3.90
C LEU A 10 3.89 2.27 4.40
N ILE A 11 3.37 3.46 4.08
CA ILE A 11 1.99 3.84 4.35
C ILE A 11 1.03 2.99 3.50
N ASN A 12 1.35 2.74 2.22
CA ASN A 12 0.61 1.81 1.37
C ASN A 12 0.54 0.42 2.03
N LEU A 13 1.71 -0.17 2.34
CA LEU A 13 1.79 -1.48 2.99
C LEU A 13 1.00 -1.54 4.32
N SER A 14 1.15 -0.52 5.16
CA SER A 14 0.45 -0.45 6.46
C SER A 14 -1.07 -0.39 6.26
N SER A 15 -1.53 0.35 5.25
CA SER A 15 -2.95 0.43 4.89
C SER A 15 -3.48 -0.93 4.42
N GLY A 16 -2.72 -1.67 3.61
CA GLY A 16 -3.07 -3.02 3.21
C GLY A 16 -3.24 -3.98 4.40
N LEU A 17 -2.32 -3.96 5.36
CA LEU A 17 -2.39 -4.80 6.56
C LEU A 17 -3.57 -4.44 7.48
N VAL A 18 -3.73 -3.16 7.80
CA VAL A 18 -4.83 -2.66 8.65
C VAL A 18 -6.17 -2.91 7.98
N GLY A 19 -6.26 -2.66 6.67
CA GLY A 19 -7.45 -2.91 5.89
C GLY A 19 -7.84 -4.38 5.89
N THR A 20 -6.86 -5.27 5.69
CA THR A 20 -7.09 -6.73 5.71
C THR A 20 -7.63 -7.16 7.07
N TYR A 21 -6.99 -6.73 8.16
CA TYR A 21 -7.47 -7.00 9.52
C TYR A 21 -8.88 -6.45 9.77
N ALA A 22 -9.20 -5.25 9.25
CA ALA A 22 -10.51 -4.65 9.40
C ALA A 22 -11.62 -5.46 8.70
N VAL A 23 -11.36 -5.97 7.49
CA VAL A 23 -12.32 -6.85 6.79
C VAL A 23 -12.53 -8.14 7.58
N PHE A 24 -11.45 -8.78 8.06
CA PHE A 24 -11.55 -9.95 8.95
C PHE A 24 -12.34 -9.68 10.24
N SER A 25 -12.30 -8.44 10.74
CA SER A 25 -13.02 -8.00 11.92
C SER A 25 -14.49 -7.59 11.65
N GLY A 26 -15.01 -7.88 10.46
CA GLY A 26 -16.38 -7.54 10.07
C GLY A 26 -16.60 -6.05 9.76
N GLN A 27 -15.53 -5.30 9.48
CA GLN A 27 -15.57 -3.87 9.16
C GLN A 27 -15.14 -3.60 7.70
N PRO A 28 -15.91 -4.07 6.70
CA PRO A 28 -15.54 -3.93 5.28
C PRO A 28 -15.43 -2.47 4.83
N LYS A 29 -16.20 -1.55 5.42
CA LYS A 29 -16.09 -0.11 5.11
C LYS A 29 -14.70 0.44 5.43
N THR A 30 -14.15 0.06 6.59
CA THR A 30 -12.80 0.47 7.00
C THR A 30 -11.75 -0.11 6.06
N GLY A 31 -11.89 -1.38 5.67
CA GLY A 31 -11.02 -1.99 4.66
C GLY A 31 -11.02 -1.24 3.32
N ALA A 32 -12.19 -0.77 2.86
CA ALA A 32 -12.32 -0.07 1.59
C ALA A 32 -11.65 1.32 1.65
N ILE A 33 -11.79 2.01 2.79
CA ILE A 33 -11.07 3.25 3.06
C ILE A 33 -9.55 3.00 3.05
N CYS A 34 -9.08 1.90 3.63
CA CYS A 34 -7.67 1.53 3.60
C CYS A 34 -7.14 1.28 2.18
N ILE A 35 -7.91 0.64 1.29
CA ILE A 35 -7.54 0.51 -0.14
C ILE A 35 -7.35 1.90 -0.76
N LEU A 36 -8.26 2.83 -0.52
CA LEU A 36 -8.18 4.19 -1.06
C LEU A 36 -6.95 4.95 -0.53
N ILE A 37 -6.64 4.81 0.76
CA ILE A 37 -5.44 5.41 1.35
C ILE A 37 -4.17 4.83 0.72
N GLY A 38 -4.12 3.50 0.54
CA GLY A 38 -3.01 2.82 -0.11
C GLY A 38 -2.81 3.26 -1.55
N LEU A 39 -3.90 3.39 -2.31
CA LEU A 39 -3.89 3.91 -3.68
C LEU A 39 -3.32 5.31 -3.77
N ILE A 40 -3.72 6.19 -2.85
CA ILE A 40 -3.18 7.56 -2.82
C ILE A 40 -1.68 7.51 -2.51
N ALA A 41 -1.25 6.72 -1.53
CA ALA A 41 0.16 6.61 -1.16
C ALA A 41 1.05 6.08 -2.30
N ASP A 42 0.58 5.07 -3.02
CA ASP A 42 1.22 4.46 -4.21
C ASP A 42 1.34 5.43 -5.40
N LEU A 43 0.32 6.26 -5.61
CA LEU A 43 0.42 7.29 -6.64
C LEU A 43 1.49 8.34 -6.30
N PHE A 44 1.62 8.68 -5.01
CA PHE A 44 2.56 9.69 -4.55
C PHE A 44 4.00 9.17 -4.44
N ASP A 45 4.26 7.93 -4.04
CA ASP A 45 5.62 7.41 -3.98
C ASP A 45 6.24 7.22 -5.36
N GLY A 46 5.49 6.69 -6.32
CA GLY A 46 5.92 6.56 -7.71
C GLY A 46 6.18 7.92 -8.36
N TYR A 47 5.31 8.90 -8.10
CA TYR A 47 5.52 10.27 -8.56
C TYR A 47 6.78 10.91 -7.95
N LEU A 48 6.97 10.79 -6.63
CA LEU A 48 8.11 11.38 -5.94
C LEU A 48 9.43 10.65 -6.24
N ALA A 49 9.41 9.34 -6.47
CA ALA A 49 10.59 8.57 -6.85
C ALA A 49 11.16 9.06 -8.20
N ARG A 50 10.26 9.26 -9.18
CA ARG A 50 10.59 9.82 -10.50
C ARG A 50 11.09 11.26 -10.41
N LEU A 51 10.39 12.10 -9.63
CA LEU A 51 10.75 13.51 -9.46
C LEU A 51 12.12 13.69 -8.80
N LEU A 52 12.41 12.88 -7.77
CA LEU A 52 13.64 12.96 -6.99
C LEU A 52 14.80 12.18 -7.61
N LYS A 53 14.59 11.48 -8.75
CA LYS A 53 15.55 10.56 -9.38
C LYS A 53 16.15 9.57 -8.37
N LYS A 54 15.33 9.16 -7.39
CA LYS A 54 15.72 8.27 -6.27
C LYS A 54 15.04 6.91 -6.44
N GLU A 55 15.24 6.31 -7.61
CA GLU A 55 14.83 4.94 -7.89
C GLU A 55 15.96 4.00 -7.48
N GLY A 56 15.78 3.30 -6.36
CA GLY A 56 16.73 2.31 -5.86
C GLY A 56 16.12 0.92 -5.86
N PRO A 57 16.92 -0.16 -6.01
CA PRO A 57 16.42 -1.53 -6.11
C PRO A 57 15.60 -1.96 -4.89
N PHE A 58 15.93 -1.46 -3.71
CA PHE A 58 15.17 -1.70 -2.49
C PHE A 58 13.76 -1.08 -2.52
N GLY A 59 13.64 0.17 -3.01
CA GLY A 59 12.35 0.86 -3.10
C GLY A 59 11.41 0.13 -4.04
N VAL A 60 11.92 -0.32 -5.19
CA VAL A 60 11.15 -1.10 -6.18
C VAL A 60 10.64 -2.43 -5.60
N GLN A 61 11.46 -3.14 -4.80
CA GLN A 61 10.99 -4.37 -4.15
C GLN A 61 9.98 -4.10 -3.04
N LEU A 62 10.16 -3.01 -2.29
CA LEU A 62 9.22 -2.62 -1.24
C LEU A 62 7.85 -2.23 -1.83
N ASP A 63 7.86 -1.52 -2.95
CA ASP A 63 6.69 -1.11 -3.72
C ASP A 63 5.88 -2.29 -4.21
N SER A 64 6.54 -3.21 -4.92
CA SER A 64 5.92 -4.46 -5.38
C SER A 64 5.35 -5.31 -4.22
N PHE A 65 6.00 -5.31 -3.07
CA PHE A 65 5.49 -6.01 -1.89
C PHE A 65 4.27 -5.31 -1.28
N ALA A 66 4.31 -3.98 -1.16
CA ALA A 66 3.19 -3.17 -0.69
C ALA A 66 1.95 -3.36 -1.58
N ASP A 67 2.12 -3.30 -2.90
CA ASP A 67 1.05 -3.52 -3.88
C ASP A 67 0.41 -4.89 -3.78
N THR A 68 1.25 -5.92 -3.60
CA THR A 68 0.75 -7.30 -3.44
C THR A 68 -0.16 -7.41 -2.22
N VAL A 69 0.19 -6.74 -1.11
CA VAL A 69 -0.63 -6.75 0.11
C VAL A 69 -1.89 -5.91 -0.06
N THR A 70 -1.77 -4.67 -0.53
CA THR A 70 -2.88 -3.71 -0.54
C THR A 70 -3.85 -3.91 -1.70
N PHE A 71 -3.37 -4.30 -2.89
CA PHE A 71 -4.20 -4.49 -4.09
C PHE A 71 -4.38 -5.95 -4.49
N GLY A 72 -3.59 -6.86 -3.92
CA GLY A 72 -3.80 -8.30 -4.04
C GLY A 72 -4.58 -8.87 -2.86
N ILE A 73 -3.95 -8.92 -1.70
CA ILE A 73 -4.46 -9.65 -0.51
C ILE A 73 -5.72 -8.98 0.05
N LEU A 74 -5.73 -7.66 0.24
CA LEU A 74 -6.89 -6.98 0.80
C LEU A 74 -8.15 -7.14 -0.07
N PRO A 75 -8.13 -6.88 -1.40
CA PRO A 75 -9.26 -7.18 -2.28
C PRO A 75 -9.65 -8.66 -2.31
N ALA A 76 -8.69 -9.58 -2.28
CA ALA A 76 -8.99 -11.00 -2.17
C ALA A 76 -9.76 -11.32 -0.87
N THR A 77 -9.40 -10.65 0.23
CA THR A 77 -10.08 -10.79 1.52
C THR A 77 -11.53 -10.31 1.45
N PHE A 78 -11.83 -9.24 0.71
CA PHE A 78 -13.21 -8.79 0.46
C PHE A 78 -14.06 -9.78 -0.32
N VAL A 79 -13.46 -10.56 -1.21
CA VAL A 79 -14.18 -11.54 -2.02
C VAL A 79 -14.40 -12.84 -1.22
N LEU A 80 -13.47 -13.17 -0.33
CA LEU A 80 -13.50 -14.42 0.43
C LEU A 80 -14.36 -14.38 1.70
N LEU A 81 -14.59 -13.20 2.29
CA LEU A 81 -15.33 -13.00 3.55
C LEU A 81 -16.64 -12.24 3.32
#